data_AF-A0A9E1J7J3-F1
#
_entry.id   AF-A0A9E1J7J3-F1
#
_cell.length_a   1.000
_cell.length_b   1.000
_cell.length_c   1.000
_cell.angle_alpha   90.00
_cell.angle_beta   90.00
_cell.angle_gamma   90.00
#
_symmetry.space_group_name_H-M   'P 1'
#
loop_
_entity.id
_entity.type
_entity.pdbx_description
1 polymer ?
#
loop_
_entity_poly.entity_id
_entity_poly.type
_entity_poly.pdbx_seq_one_letter_code
_entity_poly.pdbx_strand_id
1 'polypeptide(L)'
;MADAEFRETPETDTEDATYDELKSWIRAINHDDQCQIVALAWVGRGDFGKGEWDEALKIAHDEHNNRTAEYLLGMPLLPDYLEDGLSQFEKSYAD
;
A
#
# COMPACT_ATOMS: atom_id res chain seq x y z
N MET A 1 41.44 -29.43 -0.50
CA MET A 1 40.89 -28.35 -1.35
C MET A 1 39.87 -27.65 -0.49
N ALA A 2 40.12 -26.38 -0.18
CA ALA A 2 39.31 -25.61 0.75
C ALA A 2 37.89 -25.43 0.20
N ASP A 3 36.94 -25.76 1.06
CA ASP A 3 35.52 -25.49 0.93
C ASP A 3 35.33 -23.99 0.66
N ALA A 4 34.61 -23.67 -0.41
CA ALA A 4 34.31 -22.30 -0.74
C ALA A 4 33.39 -21.75 0.35
N GLU A 5 33.90 -20.82 1.16
CA GLU A 5 33.07 -19.97 2.04
C GLU A 5 32.02 -19.28 1.17
N PHE A 6 30.83 -19.88 1.19
CA PHE A 6 29.61 -19.33 0.64
C PHE A 6 29.38 -17.99 1.35
N ARG A 7 29.51 -16.91 0.58
CA ARG A 7 29.36 -15.55 1.06
C ARG A 7 27.92 -15.35 1.53
N GLU A 8 27.70 -15.39 2.84
CA GLU A 8 26.46 -14.94 3.44
C GLU A 8 26.36 -13.42 3.23
N THR A 9 25.41 -12.99 2.41
CA THR A 9 25.00 -11.59 2.30
C THR A 9 23.90 -11.35 3.34
N PRO A 10 24.18 -10.71 4.49
CA PRO A 10 23.15 -10.34 5.45
C PRO A 10 22.37 -9.15 4.88
N GLU A 11 21.36 -9.42 4.04
CA GLU A 11 20.47 -8.39 3.48
C GLU A 11 19.09 -8.34 4.15
N THR A 12 18.87 -9.11 5.23
CA THR A 12 17.53 -9.28 5.83
C THR A 12 17.19 -8.29 6.96
N ASP A 13 18.15 -7.54 7.50
CA ASP A 13 17.89 -6.67 8.68
C ASP A 13 17.20 -5.33 8.32
N THR A 14 17.45 -4.80 7.12
CA THR A 14 16.99 -3.44 6.72
C THR A 14 15.58 -3.44 6.13
N GLU A 15 15.22 -4.49 5.38
CA GLU A 15 13.91 -4.60 4.73
C GLU A 15 12.79 -4.78 5.77
N ASP A 16 13.03 -5.61 6.78
CA ASP A 16 12.13 -5.80 7.92
C ASP A 16 11.95 -4.50 8.72
N ALA A 17 13.03 -3.73 8.96
CA ALA A 17 12.94 -2.47 9.68
C ALA A 17 12.09 -1.41 8.95
N THR A 18 12.24 -1.32 7.63
CA THR A 18 11.45 -0.39 6.79
C THR A 18 9.98 -0.80 6.75
N TYR A 19 9.72 -2.10 6.63
CA TYR A 19 8.36 -2.66 6.67
C TYR A 19 7.67 -2.35 8.00
N ASP A 20 8.35 -2.56 9.13
CA ASP A 20 7.76 -2.35 10.45
C ASP A 20 7.51 -0.87 10.75
N GLU A 21 8.40 0.03 10.29
CA GLU A 21 8.20 1.48 10.38
C GLU A 21 6.95 1.93 9.60
N LEU A 22 6.84 1.51 8.33
CA LEU A 22 5.69 1.86 7.49
C LEU A 22 4.39 1.28 8.06
N LYS A 23 4.43 0.04 8.55
CA LYS A 23 3.30 -0.60 9.23
C LYS A 23 2.86 0.17 10.46
N SER A 24 3.81 0.60 11.29
CA SER A 24 3.53 1.43 12.47
C SER A 24 2.92 2.77 12.08
N TRP A 25 3.43 3.39 11.01
CA TRP A 25 2.89 4.64 10.48
C TRP A 25 1.44 4.49 9.99
N ILE A 26 1.14 3.47 9.18
CA ILE A 26 -0.23 3.20 8.70
C ILE A 26 -1.18 2.95 9.89
N ARG A 27 -0.72 2.26 10.94
CA ARG A 27 -1.53 2.05 12.14
C ARG A 27 -1.75 3.31 12.98
N ALA A 28 -0.88 4.30 12.86
CA ALA A 28 -0.93 5.54 13.65
C ALA A 28 -1.86 6.60 13.05
N ILE A 29 -2.12 6.55 11.74
CA ILE A 29 -3.09 7.45 11.08
C ILE A 29 -4.54 7.03 11.37
N ASN A 30 -5.49 7.95 11.18
CA ASN A 30 -6.89 7.69 11.50
C ASN A 30 -7.50 6.63 10.59
N HIS A 31 -8.59 5.98 11.03
CA HIS A 31 -9.28 4.97 10.23
C HIS A 31 -9.71 5.49 8.86
N ASP A 32 -10.18 6.74 8.78
CA ASP A 32 -10.57 7.34 7.50
C ASP A 32 -9.39 7.45 6.53
N ASP A 33 -8.23 7.91 7.01
CA ASP A 33 -7.01 8.00 6.19
C ASP A 33 -6.55 6.61 5.73
N GLN A 34 -6.65 5.58 6.59
CA GLN A 34 -6.35 4.20 6.19
C GLN A 34 -7.29 3.71 5.09
N CYS A 35 -8.59 3.97 5.22
CA CYS A 35 -9.59 3.64 4.20
C CYS A 35 -9.33 4.37 2.88
N GLN A 36 -8.89 5.64 2.92
CA GLN A 36 -8.53 6.39 1.72
C GLN A 36 -7.34 5.76 0.98
N ILE A 37 -6.32 5.30 1.70
CA ILE A 37 -5.17 4.61 1.10
C ILE A 37 -5.61 3.28 0.47
N VAL A 38 -6.49 2.53 1.14
CA VAL A 38 -7.07 1.29 0.59
C VAL A 38 -7.87 1.55 -0.68
N ALA A 39 -8.78 2.52 -0.66
CA ALA A 39 -9.59 2.88 -1.81
C ALA A 39 -8.72 3.38 -2.98
N LEU A 40 -7.70 4.18 -2.69
CA LEU A 40 -6.75 4.66 -3.70
C LEU A 40 -5.96 3.52 -4.33
N ALA A 41 -5.49 2.55 -3.53
CA ALA A 41 -4.83 1.37 -4.04
C ALA A 41 -5.77 0.52 -4.92
N TRP A 42 -7.04 0.38 -4.57
CA TRP A 42 -8.02 -0.31 -5.41
C TRP A 42 -8.30 0.43 -6.73
N VAL A 43 -8.30 1.76 -6.71
CA VAL A 43 -8.47 2.57 -7.92
C VAL A 43 -7.29 2.40 -8.88
N GLY A 44 -6.05 2.46 -8.39
CA GLY A 44 -4.87 2.24 -9.24
C GLY A 44 -4.66 0.78 -9.64
N ARG A 45 -5.17 -0.18 -8.86
CA ARG A 45 -5.22 -1.60 -9.26
C ARG A 45 -6.27 -1.86 -10.35
N GLY A 46 -7.25 -0.96 -10.49
CA GLY A 46 -8.31 -1.04 -11.48
C GLY A 46 -9.55 -1.81 -11.02
N ASP A 47 -9.73 -2.06 -9.72
CA ASP A 47 -10.98 -2.63 -9.17
C ASP A 47 -12.12 -1.62 -9.18
N PHE A 48 -11.77 -0.33 -9.01
CA PHE A 48 -12.69 0.79 -9.12
C PHE A 48 -12.10 1.83 -10.05
N GLY A 49 -12.94 2.54 -10.79
CA GLY A 49 -12.54 3.77 -11.47
C GLY A 49 -12.60 4.98 -10.55
N LYS A 50 -11.99 6.09 -10.99
CA LYS A 50 -12.16 7.42 -10.35
C LYS A 50 -13.63 7.80 -10.09
N GLY A 51 -14.54 7.46 -11.00
CA GLY A 51 -15.97 7.74 -10.86
C GLY A 51 -16.67 6.93 -9.76
N GLU A 52 -16.03 5.86 -9.29
CA GLU A 52 -16.53 4.93 -8.28
C GLU A 52 -15.83 5.16 -6.92
N TRP A 53 -15.13 6.28 -6.75
CA TRP A 53 -14.37 6.61 -5.53
C TRP A 53 -15.21 6.53 -4.25
N ASP A 54 -16.44 7.05 -4.27
CA ASP A 54 -17.32 7.03 -3.09
C ASP A 54 -17.72 5.60 -2.71
N GLU A 55 -17.93 4.73 -3.71
CA GLU A 55 -18.21 3.32 -3.49
C GLU A 55 -16.96 2.59 -2.96
N ALA A 56 -15.80 2.83 -3.55
CA ALA A 56 -14.52 2.28 -3.07
C ALA A 56 -14.25 2.67 -1.62
N LEU A 57 -14.45 3.94 -1.25
CA LEU A 57 -14.31 4.41 0.13
C LEU A 57 -15.30 3.76 1.08
N LYS A 58 -16.56 3.63 0.67
CA LYS A 58 -17.60 2.99 1.49
C LYS A 58 -17.25 1.53 1.76
N ILE A 59 -16.78 0.80 0.76
CA ILE A 59 -16.38 -0.60 0.91
C ILE A 59 -15.12 -0.70 1.78
N ALA A 60 -14.14 0.21 1.59
CA ALA A 60 -12.95 0.25 2.44
C ALA A 60 -13.30 0.49 3.92
N HIS A 61 -14.28 1.35 4.20
CA HIS A 61 -14.81 1.57 5.55
C HIS A 61 -15.53 0.34 6.13
N ASP A 62 -16.30 -0.38 5.31
CA ASP A 62 -17.00 -1.60 5.74
C ASP A 62 -16.02 -2.75 6.05
N GLU A 63 -14.96 -2.89 5.24
CA GLU A 63 -13.92 -3.92 5.42
C GLU A 63 -12.82 -3.53 6.43
N HIS A 64 -12.80 -2.28 6.90
CA HIS A 64 -11.77 -1.77 7.79
C HIS A 64 -11.65 -2.59 9.08
N ASN A 65 -10.43 -3.02 9.39
CA ASN A 65 -10.15 -3.76 10.63
C ASN A 65 -8.69 -3.57 11.09
N ASN A 66 -8.29 -4.23 12.18
CA ASN A 66 -6.94 -4.08 12.75
C ASN A 66 -5.79 -4.59 11.86
N ARG A 67 -6.09 -5.23 10.72
CA ARG A 67 -5.14 -5.76 9.75
C ARG A 67 -5.00 -4.87 8.50
N THR A 68 -5.64 -3.71 8.41
CA THR A 68 -5.56 -2.82 7.23
C THR A 68 -4.13 -2.53 6.80
N ALA A 69 -3.24 -2.23 7.76
CA ALA A 69 -1.81 -2.02 7.46
C ALA A 69 -1.13 -3.26 6.86
N GLU A 70 -1.46 -4.45 7.36
CA GLU A 70 -0.88 -5.70 6.87
C GLU A 70 -1.45 -6.08 5.50
N TYR A 71 -2.71 -5.74 5.25
CA TYR A 71 -3.35 -5.88 3.96
C TYR A 71 -2.69 -5.02 2.90
N LEU A 72 -2.48 -3.73 3.19
CA LEU A 72 -1.80 -2.79 2.29
C LEU A 72 -0.37 -3.24 2.00
N LEU A 73 0.41 -3.55 3.05
CA LEU A 73 1.80 -3.99 2.89
C LEU A 73 1.93 -5.40 2.33
N GLY A 74 0.84 -6.17 2.29
CA GLY A 74 0.77 -7.45 1.59
C GLY A 74 0.58 -7.31 0.08
N MET A 75 0.32 -6.10 -0.42
CA MET A 75 0.25 -5.83 -1.86
C MET A 75 1.66 -5.57 -2.42
N PRO A 76 2.23 -6.49 -3.21
CA PRO A 76 3.61 -6.35 -3.70
C PRO A 76 3.82 -5.12 -4.62
N LEU A 77 2.75 -4.66 -5.27
CA LEU A 77 2.75 -3.49 -6.16
C LEU A 77 2.00 -2.30 -5.55
N LEU A 78 1.87 -2.24 -4.22
CA LEU A 78 1.26 -1.10 -3.54
C LEU A 78 1.76 0.27 -4.05
N PRO A 79 3.08 0.54 -4.17
CA PRO A 79 3.53 1.85 -4.63
C PRO A 79 3.04 2.20 -6.04
N ASP A 80 3.00 1.21 -6.94
CA ASP A 80 2.53 1.38 -8.33
C ASP A 80 1.02 1.67 -8.35
N TYR A 81 0.24 0.95 -7.53
CA TYR A 81 -1.20 1.20 -7.38
C TYR A 81 -1.51 2.57 -6.79
N LEU A 82 -0.73 3.04 -5.82
CA LEU A 82 -0.93 4.39 -5.27
C LEU A 82 -0.59 5.48 -6.29
N GLU A 83 0.48 5.29 -7.08
CA GLU A 83 0.87 6.20 -8.16
C GLU A 83 -0.19 6.28 -9.27
N ASP A 84 -0.65 5.13 -9.77
CA ASP A 84 -1.69 5.10 -10.81
C ASP A 84 -3.01 5.71 -10.29
N GLY A 85 -3.41 5.33 -9.06
CA GLY A 85 -4.58 5.89 -8.40
C GLY A 85 -4.52 7.42 -8.34
N LEU A 86 -3.42 8.00 -7.83
CA LEU A 86 -3.22 9.45 -7.78
C LEU A 86 -3.24 10.10 -9.16
N SER A 87 -2.59 9.48 -10.14
CA SER A 87 -2.53 9.97 -11.52
C SER A 87 -3.93 10.11 -12.15
N GLN A 88 -4.89 9.26 -11.77
CA GLN A 88 -6.29 9.39 -12.22
C GLN A 88 -6.97 10.64 -11.63
N PHE A 89 -6.63 11.04 -10.40
CA PHE A 89 -7.14 12.27 -9.79
C PHE A 89 -6.45 13.52 -10.33
N GLU A 90 -5.14 13.47 -10.59
CA GLU A 90 -4.35 14.60 -11.09
C GLU A 90 -4.71 15.02 -12.53
N LYS A 91 -4.99 14.06 -13.42
CA LYS A 91 -5.42 14.33 -14.81
C LYS A 91 -6.68 15.19 -14.91
N SER A 92 -7.41 15.42 -13.81
CA SER A 92 -8.57 16.32 -13.77
C SER A 92 -8.23 17.81 -13.80
N TYR A 93 -7.01 18.20 -13.42
CA TYR A 93 -6.61 19.61 -13.29
C TYR A 93 -5.81 20.14 -14.49
N ALA A 94 -5.52 19.26 -15.45
CA ALA A 94 -4.74 19.58 -16.64
C ALA A 94 -5.59 19.90 -17.88
N ASP A 95 -6.91 20.05 -17.72
CA ASP A 95 -7.86 20.47 -18.77
C ASP A 95 -8.54 21.80 -18.40
#